data_AF-A0A5C5YFB6-F1
#
_entry.id   AF-A0A5C5YFB6-F1
#
_cell.length_a   1.000
_cell.length_b   1.000
_cell.length_c   1.000
_cell.angle_alpha   90.00
_cell.angle_beta   90.00
_cell.angle_gamma   90.00
#
_symmetry.space_group_name_H-M   'P 1'
#
loop_
_entity.id
_entity.type
_entity.pdbx_description
1 polymer ?
#
loop_
_entity_poly.entity_id
_entity_poly.type
_entity_poly.pdbx_seq_one_letter_code
_entity_poly.pdbx_strand_id
1 'polypeptide(L)'
;MIHFTCDGCQRPINLEEELRYVVRVEVYAAFDGEESHDSDRDHLQEIEDILEALDELDDQECEEEVFQQVRYDLCGDCRKKFLRNPLGRLSTGRVGFSNN
;
A
#
# COMPACT_ATOMS: atom_id res chain seq x y z
N MET A 1 -2.51 -29.94 -8.76
CA MET A 1 -3.05 -29.21 -7.59
C MET A 1 -2.33 -27.89 -7.49
N ILE A 2 -3.02 -26.80 -7.18
CA ILE A 2 -2.41 -25.47 -7.08
C ILE A 2 -1.79 -25.37 -5.69
N HIS A 3 -0.47 -25.21 -5.62
CA HIS A 3 0.23 -24.96 -4.37
C HIS A 3 0.33 -23.45 -4.14
N PHE A 4 -0.01 -23.02 -2.92
CA PHE A 4 0.18 -21.63 -2.49
C PHE A 4 1.35 -21.56 -1.53
N THR A 5 2.06 -20.44 -1.54
CA THR A 5 3.19 -20.19 -0.65
C THR A 5 2.88 -18.95 0.17
N CYS A 6 3.15 -18.99 1.46
CA CYS A 6 2.97 -17.85 2.34
C CYS A 6 4.07 -16.81 2.09
N ASP A 7 3.73 -15.58 1.70
CA ASP A 7 4.70 -14.51 1.44
C ASP A 7 5.49 -14.11 2.69
N GLY A 8 4.91 -14.29 3.88
CA GLY A 8 5.54 -13.91 5.15
C GLY A 8 6.59 -14.89 5.66
N CYS A 9 6.39 -16.20 5.50
CA CYS A 9 7.32 -17.22 6.01
C CYS A 9 7.90 -18.13 4.92
N GLN A 10 7.50 -17.94 3.66
CA GLN A 10 7.94 -18.68 2.48
C GLN A 10 7.67 -20.19 2.55
N ARG A 11 6.72 -20.62 3.39
CA ARG A 11 6.30 -22.02 3.51
C ARG A 11 5.09 -22.30 2.61
N PRO A 12 4.97 -23.51 2.05
CA PRO A 12 3.77 -23.91 1.33
C PRO A 12 2.57 -23.95 2.28
N ILE A 13 1.43 -23.42 1.83
CA ILE A 13 0.15 -23.44 2.53
C ILE A 13 -0.59 -24.71 2.09
N ASN A 14 -0.78 -25.64 3.02
CA ASN A 14 -1.54 -26.85 2.78
C ASN A 14 -3.04 -26.58 3.00
N LEU A 15 -3.80 -26.44 1.91
CA LEU A 15 -5.25 -26.13 1.97
C LEU A 15 -6.09 -27.24 2.62
N GLU A 16 -5.55 -28.45 2.78
CA GLU A 16 -6.23 -29.54 3.48
C GLU A 16 -6.13 -29.40 5.01
N GLU A 17 -5.06 -28.77 5.50
CA GLU A 17 -4.74 -28.66 6.93
C GLU A 17 -4.96 -27.24 7.48
N GLU A 18 -4.81 -26.21 6.63
CA GLU A 18 -4.93 -24.81 7.03
C GLU A 18 -5.62 -23.92 6.00
N LEU A 19 -6.15 -22.80 6.48
CA LEU A 19 -6.79 -21.79 5.64
C LEU A 19 -5.74 -20.84 5.04
N ARG A 20 -5.88 -20.56 3.74
CA ARG A 20 -5.18 -19.48 3.04
C ARG A 20 -5.88 -18.14 3.31
N TYR A 21 -5.12 -17.14 3.71
CA TYR A 21 -5.59 -15.77 3.85
C TYR A 21 -5.00 -14.90 2.76
N VAL A 22 -5.84 -14.06 2.14
CA VAL A 22 -5.41 -13.07 1.15
C VAL A 22 -5.49 -11.69 1.78
N VAL A 23 -4.39 -10.94 1.77
CA VAL A 23 -4.32 -9.55 2.19
C VAL A 23 -4.18 -8.68 0.95
N ARG A 24 -5.05 -7.68 0.79
CA ARG A 24 -4.93 -6.64 -0.22
C ARG A 24 -4.62 -5.32 0.47
N VAL A 25 -3.55 -4.66 0.05
CA VAL A 25 -3.14 -3.34 0.51
C VAL A 25 -3.33 -2.40 -0.67
N GLU A 26 -4.07 -1.32 -0.45
CA GLU A 26 -4.30 -0.28 -1.43
C GLU A 26 -3.77 1.02 -0.82
N VAL A 27 -2.90 1.69 -1.56
CA VAL A 27 -2.27 2.97 -1.21
C VAL A 27 -2.69 3.97 -2.27
N TYR A 28 -3.23 5.09 -1.84
CA TYR A 28 -3.62 6.19 -2.70
C TYR A 28 -3.20 7.51 -2.06
N ALA A 29 -2.89 8.50 -2.89
CA ALA A 29 -2.65 9.85 -2.41
C ALA A 29 -3.92 10.41 -1.77
N ALA A 30 -3.85 10.81 -0.50
CA ALA A 30 -4.91 11.56 0.15
C ALA A 30 -4.77 13.04 -0.27
N PHE A 31 -5.58 13.47 -1.24
CA PHE A 31 -5.63 14.86 -1.67
C PHE A 31 -6.74 15.59 -0.89
N ASP A 32 -6.36 16.34 0.13
CA ASP A 32 -7.26 17.26 0.83
C ASP A 32 -7.27 18.57 0.02
N GLY A 33 -8.11 18.63 -1.03
CA GLY A 33 -8.20 19.82 -1.86
C GLY A 33 -8.52 21.06 -1.03
N GLU A 34 -7.68 22.08 -1.08
CA GLU A 34 -8.08 23.41 -0.62
C GLU A 34 -9.18 23.89 -1.57
N GLU A 35 -10.40 24.07 -1.06
CA GLU A 35 -11.48 24.76 -1.78
C GLU A 35 -11.01 26.19 -2.09
N SER A 36 -10.41 26.40 -3.26
CA SER A 36 -10.12 27.75 -3.75
C SER A 36 -11.44 28.42 -4.09
N HIS A 37 -11.90 29.32 -3.22
CA HIS A 37 -12.99 30.26 -3.49
C HIS A 37 -12.61 31.29 -4.57
N ASP A 38 -12.34 30.85 -5.79
CA ASP A 38 -12.19 31.71 -6.97
C ASP A 38 -13.05 31.16 -8.12
N SER A 39 -14.32 31.54 -8.08
CA SER A 39 -15.39 31.12 -9.01
C SER A 39 -15.28 31.74 -10.41
N ASP A 40 -14.32 32.64 -10.66
CA ASP A 40 -14.22 33.42 -11.91
C ASP A 40 -12.89 33.25 -12.64
N ARG A 41 -12.07 32.24 -12.27
CA ARG A 41 -10.93 31.84 -13.10
C ARG A 41 -11.42 30.84 -14.16
N ASP A 42 -11.01 31.08 -15.40
CA ASP A 42 -11.29 30.19 -16.53
C ASP A 42 -10.38 28.95 -16.39
N HIS A 43 -10.70 28.12 -15.39
CA HIS A 43 -9.94 26.93 -14.99
C HIS A 43 -9.84 25.91 -16.13
N LEU A 44 -10.65 26.04 -17.18
CA LEU A 44 -10.63 25.16 -18.34
C LEU A 44 -9.31 25.23 -19.09
N GLN A 45 -8.73 26.43 -19.27
CA GLN A 45 -7.45 26.57 -19.97
C GLN A 45 -6.30 26.03 -19.13
N GLU A 46 -6.30 26.31 -17.82
CA GLU A 46 -5.29 25.76 -16.90
C GLU A 46 -5.38 24.22 -16.80
N ILE A 47 -6.60 23.65 -16.84
CA ILE A 47 -6.82 22.20 -16.89
C ILE A 47 -6.32 21.61 -18.22
N GLU A 48 -6.60 22.25 -19.36
CA GLU A 48 -6.10 21.81 -20.67
C GLU A 48 -4.57 21.80 -20.71
N ASP A 49 -3.92 22.87 -20.23
CA ASP A 49 -2.47 22.98 -20.20
C ASP A 49 -1.83 21.92 -19.27
N ILE A 50 -2.48 21.58 -18.15
CA ILE A 50 -2.05 20.51 -17.23
C ILE A 50 -2.22 19.13 -17.88
N LEU A 51 -3.33 18.89 -18.58
CA LEU A 51 -3.58 17.62 -19.28
C LEU A 51 -2.59 17.41 -20.44
N GLU A 52 -2.28 18.47 -21.21
CA GLU A 52 -1.25 18.42 -22.26
C GLU A 52 0.14 18.12 -21.68
N ALA A 53 0.48 18.74 -20.55
CA ALA A 53 1.76 18.48 -19.87
C ALA A 53 1.85 17.05 -19.29
N LEU A 54 0.72 16.48 -18.84
CA LEU A 54 0.64 15.09 -18.35
C LEU A 54 0.76 14.08 -19.51
N ASP A 55 0.15 14.34 -20.66
CA ASP A 55 0.28 13.49 -21.86
C ASP A 55 1.72 13.49 -22.43
N GLU A 56 2.50 14.57 -22.21
CA GLU A 56 3.92 14.64 -22.59
C GLU A 56 4.86 13.97 -21.57
N LEU A 57 4.43 13.77 -20.32
CA LEU A 57 5.17 13.14 -19.25
C LEU A 57 4.84 11.63 -19.17
N ASP A 58 5.30 10.89 -20.18
CA ASP A 58 5.61 9.45 -20.18
C ASP A 58 4.93 8.62 -19.05
N ASP A 59 3.76 8.05 -19.39
CA ASP A 59 2.78 7.26 -18.61
C ASP A 59 3.30 6.16 -17.65
N GLN A 60 4.62 5.94 -17.52
CA GLN A 60 5.14 4.82 -16.72
C GLN A 60 5.65 5.20 -15.32
N GLU A 61 6.03 6.45 -15.06
CA GLU A 61 6.58 6.82 -13.73
C GLU A 61 5.59 7.61 -12.85
N CYS A 62 4.55 8.23 -13.42
CA CYS A 62 3.56 8.98 -12.64
C CYS A 62 2.41 8.12 -12.07
N GLU A 63 2.09 6.96 -12.65
CA GLU A 63 1.00 6.11 -12.14
C GLU A 63 1.32 5.47 -10.78
N GLU A 64 2.60 5.18 -10.50
CA GLU A 64 3.03 4.62 -9.21
C GLU A 64 2.86 5.60 -8.04
N GLU A 65 2.86 6.91 -8.30
CA GLU A 65 2.73 7.93 -7.26
C GLU A 65 1.27 8.15 -6.80
N VAL A 66 0.28 7.76 -7.61
CA VAL A 66 -1.13 8.07 -7.36
C VAL A 66 -1.88 6.88 -6.74
N PHE A 67 -1.60 5.65 -7.20
CA PHE A 67 -2.30 4.45 -6.73
C PHE A 67 -1.44 3.19 -6.81
N GLN A 68 -1.27 2.50 -5.68
CA GLN A 68 -0.60 1.21 -5.62
C GLN A 68 -1.49 0.15 -4.96
N GLN A 69 -1.62 -1.00 -5.62
CA GLN A 69 -2.29 -2.17 -5.05
C GLN A 69 -1.31 -3.34 -4.92
N VAL A 70 -1.21 -3.90 -3.71
CA VAL A 70 -0.39 -5.09 -3.44
C VAL A 70 -1.24 -6.20 -2.84
N ARG A 71 -0.98 -7.44 -3.26
CA ARG A 71 -1.66 -8.64 -2.76
C ARG A 71 -0.65 -9.60 -2.15
N TYR A 72 -0.97 -10.11 -0.97
CA TYR A 72 -0.19 -11.12 -0.26
C TYR A 72 -1.04 -12.34 0.10
N ASP A 73 -0.44 -13.51 0.01
CA ASP A 73 -0.96 -14.79 0.48
C ASP A 73 -0.27 -15.18 1.80
N LEU A 74 -1.06 -15.35 2.86
CA LEU A 74 -0.54 -15.62 4.21
C LEU A 74 -1.17 -16.90 4.79
N CYS A 75 -0.36 -17.67 5.53
CA CYS A 75 -0.84 -18.72 6.42
C CYS A 75 -1.50 -18.11 7.68
N GLY A 76 -2.18 -18.95 8.47
CA GLY A 76 -2.90 -18.51 9.67
C GLY A 76 -2.02 -17.76 10.69
N ASP A 77 -0.76 -18.16 10.84
CA ASP A 77 0.16 -17.51 11.77
C ASP A 77 0.70 -16.17 11.24
N CYS A 78 1.03 -16.10 9.96
CA CYS A 78 1.52 -14.85 9.36
C CYS A 78 0.41 -13.80 9.28
N ARG A 79 -0.85 -14.22 9.04
CA ARG A 79 -2.02 -13.34 9.17
C ARG A 79 -2.13 -12.73 10.57
N LYS A 80 -2.01 -13.55 11.63
CA LYS A 80 -2.08 -13.04 13.03
C LYS A 80 -0.97 -12.03 13.31
N LYS A 81 0.24 -12.24 12.78
CA LYS A 81 1.35 -11.28 12.90
C LYS A 81 1.07 -9.99 12.14
N PHE A 82 0.60 -10.09 10.90
CA PHE A 82 0.25 -8.95 10.06
C PHE A 82 -0.81 -8.07 10.73
N LEU A 83 -1.88 -8.66 11.28
CA LEU A 83 -2.93 -7.90 11.98
C LEU A 83 -2.45 -7.18 13.25
N ARG A 84 -1.39 -7.67 13.90
CA ARG A 84 -0.82 -7.02 15.10
C ARG A 84 0.16 -5.90 14.77
N ASN A 85 0.87 -6.02 13.64
CA ASN A 85 1.87 -5.05 13.22
C ASN A 85 1.88 -4.91 11.69
N PRO A 86 0.83 -4.33 11.09
CA PRO A 86 0.69 -4.26 9.64
C PRO A 86 1.75 -3.36 9.00
N LEU A 87 2.28 -2.39 9.75
CA LEU A 87 3.32 -1.47 9.30
C LEU A 87 4.74 -1.95 9.64
N GLY A 88 4.89 -3.14 10.25
CA GLY A 88 6.21 -3.68 10.62
C GLY A 88 7.02 -2.81 11.56
N ARG A 89 6.41 -1.85 12.27
CA ARG A 89 7.13 -0.94 13.17
C ARG A 89 7.84 -1.78 14.22
N LEU A 90 9.16 -1.68 14.28
CA LEU A 90 9.92 -2.26 15.37
C LEU A 90 9.41 -1.59 16.64
N SER A 91 8.76 -2.35 17.53
CA SER A 91 8.55 -1.87 18.88
C SER A 91 9.95 -1.62 19.42
N THR A 92 10.33 -0.37 19.64
CA THR A 92 11.49 0.02 20.42
C THR A 92 11.27 -0.53 21.82
N GLY A 93 11.59 -1.81 21.98
CA GLY A 93 11.61 -2.48 23.26
C GLY A 93 12.53 -1.67 24.12
N ARG A 94 12.00 -1.21 25.25
CA ARG A 94 12.75 -0.59 26.35
C ARG A 94 14.12 -1.27 26.44
N VAL A 95 15.16 -0.57 26.00
CA VAL A 95 16.54 -0.95 26.24
C VAL A 95 16.70 -0.84 27.75
N GLY A 96 16.55 -1.96 28.44
CA GLY A 96 16.81 -2.06 29.87
C GLY A 96 18.31 -1.93 30.05
N PHE A 97 18.77 -0.70 30.31
CA PHE A 97 20.14 -0.48 30.75
C PHE A 97 20.33 -1.24 32.07
N SER A 98 21.07 -2.34 32.01
CA SER A 98 21.60 -3.01 33.19
C SER A 98 22.57 -2.04 33.86
N ASN A 99 22.21 -1.51 35.03
CA ASN A 99 23.16 -0.79 35.88
C ASN A 99 24.23 -1.80 36.35
N ASN A 100 25.48 -1.57 35.93
CA ASN A 100 26.66 -2.15 36.56
C ASN A 100 27.37 -1.06 37.35
#